data_AF-A0A6L7WYJ3-F1
#
_entry.id   AF-A0A6L7WYJ3-F1
#
_cell.length_a   1.000
_cell.length_b   1.000
_cell.length_c   1.000
_cell.angle_alpha   90.00
_cell.angle_beta   90.00
_cell.angle_gamma   90.00
#
_symmetry.space_group_name_H-M   'P 1'
#
loop_
_entity.id
_entity.type
_entity.pdbx_description
1 polymer ?
#
loop_
_entity_poly.entity_id
_entity_poly.type
_entity_poly.pdbx_seq_one_letter_code
_entity_poly.pdbx_strand_id
1 'polypeptide(L)'
;MIRRTSSLVIGLFMLAACGGGSGGGSPPTQGEMPGPSQPNPSANPSFHLQTTRFTTHQPEVLEQIGAHHAYALGLSGRGIRIGIEDSIVDYTQRAEFGSRIRLRDADGAVLSYLRPDGDDFFSEIDNCRYRGTCDIWKGDSGGDAEERNNWVRQIVDEDGWPTRDDSVFVVDTYYSEYSHLERIYRWSEVPTPYGVSGSHGTIVASAAAGRNLGVAPEATIIPIATNLTDDQASLQLTDDTLRLAIQLLPSFERNQFDREFASNIRAHYANFDIINRSFGTSLFDPDLVAYRLDSELDWYQRYLPRTLNAQLQIGTADARKTILVYAAGNEAEAWSSLEADLPYYLPARRGHAISVVATNPATGLLAQYSNRCGPLPDDWNAGLHGPHYCLAAPGTVRGLIPNPSSPGRGTVGEGHGTSFAAPVVSGALALMMEHFRGTRGNTEILRRMLDTADRRGSYADLETYGAGHLDLAAALSPVGALTAGQLQSAVGSTVLQTPAAFGA
;
A
#
# COMPACT_ATOMS: atom_id res chain seq x y z
N MET A 1 10.64 -19.69 25.12
CA MET A 1 9.36 -20.07 24.44
C MET A 1 8.78 -18.74 24.00
N ILE A 2 9.24 -18.26 22.84
CA ILE A 2 9.16 -16.84 22.47
C ILE A 2 7.70 -16.42 22.36
N ARG A 3 7.28 -15.57 23.30
CA ARG A 3 5.99 -14.89 23.24
C ARG A 3 6.03 -13.93 22.04
N ARG A 4 4.98 -14.03 21.23
CA ARG A 4 4.64 -13.23 20.04
C ARG A 4 5.40 -11.91 19.94
N THR A 5 6.50 -11.91 19.20
CA THR A 5 7.16 -10.70 18.71
C THR A 5 6.63 -10.39 17.30
N SER A 6 5.34 -10.09 17.19
CA SER A 6 4.78 -9.54 15.96
C SER A 6 5.26 -8.10 15.86
N SER A 7 6.33 -7.80 15.11
CA SER A 7 6.69 -6.40 14.73
C SER A 7 7.96 -6.29 13.87
N LEU A 8 8.45 -7.37 13.28
CA LEU A 8 9.40 -7.24 12.19
C LEU A 8 8.85 -8.00 10.98
N VAL A 9 8.00 -7.33 10.21
CA VAL A 9 8.09 -7.50 8.77
C VAL A 9 9.25 -6.63 8.35
N ILE A 10 10.45 -7.23 8.39
CA ILE A 10 11.55 -6.77 7.57
C ILE A 10 11.01 -6.91 6.15
N GLY A 11 10.59 -5.78 5.57
CA GLY A 11 10.59 -5.63 4.13
C GLY A 11 11.97 -6.08 3.63
N LEU A 12 12.05 -6.63 2.44
CA LEU A 12 13.33 -6.95 1.80
C LEU A 12 14.12 -5.62 1.71
N PHE A 13 14.84 -5.22 2.75
CA PHE A 13 15.50 -3.93 2.85
C PHE A 13 16.78 -4.03 2.05
N MET A 14 16.85 -3.20 1.02
CA MET A 14 17.93 -3.11 0.08
C MET A 14 18.70 -1.83 0.32
N LEU A 15 20.02 -1.95 0.39
CA LEU A 15 20.99 -0.86 0.46
C LEU A 15 20.73 0.20 -0.63
N ALA A 16 20.24 1.38 -0.24
CA ALA A 16 20.25 2.58 -1.07
C ALA A 16 21.63 3.26 -1.03
N ALA A 17 22.38 3.14 -2.12
CA ALA A 17 23.53 4.00 -2.38
C ALA A 17 23.04 5.42 -2.73
N CYS A 18 23.72 6.44 -2.20
CA CYS A 18 23.47 7.85 -2.43
C CYS A 18 23.42 8.24 -3.92
N GLY A 19 22.51 9.17 -4.22
CA GLY A 19 22.54 10.00 -5.43
C GLY A 19 21.86 11.34 -5.14
N GLY A 20 22.60 12.29 -4.57
CA GLY A 20 22.12 13.66 -4.37
C GLY A 20 21.89 14.40 -5.68
N GLY A 21 20.82 15.18 -5.74
CA GLY A 21 20.49 16.06 -6.86
C GLY A 21 19.73 17.30 -6.38
N SER A 22 20.48 18.37 -6.14
CA SER A 22 20.02 19.71 -5.75
C SER A 22 19.15 20.38 -6.82
N GLY A 23 18.25 21.26 -6.36
CA GLY A 23 17.36 22.07 -7.19
C GLY A 23 18.01 22.89 -8.31
N GLY A 24 17.19 23.20 -9.31
CA GLY A 24 17.54 24.05 -10.44
C GLY A 24 16.31 24.69 -11.08
N GLY A 25 16.13 25.98 -10.80
CA GLY A 25 15.60 27.06 -11.65
C GLY A 25 14.40 26.81 -12.58
N SER A 26 13.30 27.52 -12.32
CA SER A 26 12.23 27.79 -13.29
C SER A 26 12.75 28.39 -14.61
N PRO A 27 12.34 27.88 -15.77
CA PRO A 27 12.43 28.61 -17.03
C PRO A 27 11.21 29.53 -17.24
N PRO A 28 11.32 30.59 -18.06
CA PRO A 28 10.31 31.62 -18.18
C PRO A 28 9.12 31.18 -19.04
N THR A 29 7.96 31.76 -18.72
CA THR A 29 6.73 31.75 -19.49
C THR A 29 6.95 32.17 -20.94
N GLN A 30 6.53 31.32 -21.89
CA GLN A 30 6.31 31.72 -23.29
C GLN A 30 4.86 31.42 -23.70
N GLY A 31 4.27 32.41 -24.35
CA GLY A 31 2.84 32.53 -24.59
C GLY A 31 2.23 31.49 -25.53
N GLU A 32 1.00 31.14 -25.21
CA GLU A 32 0.11 30.26 -25.95
C GLU A 32 -0.45 30.98 -27.20
N MET A 33 -0.40 30.33 -28.37
CA MET A 33 -1.20 30.71 -29.55
C MET A 33 -2.26 29.63 -29.83
N PRO A 34 -3.48 30.01 -30.25
CA PRO A 34 -4.60 29.08 -30.38
C PRO A 34 -4.55 28.25 -31.68
N GLY A 35 -4.64 26.93 -31.54
CA GLY A 35 -4.87 25.99 -32.64
C GLY A 35 -6.37 25.66 -32.83
N PRO A 36 -6.79 25.23 -34.03
CA PRO A 36 -8.20 25.18 -34.43
C PRO A 36 -8.99 24.03 -33.79
N SER A 37 -10.27 24.29 -33.53
CA SER A 37 -11.25 23.39 -32.93
C SER A 37 -11.55 22.16 -33.80
N GLN A 38 -11.43 20.97 -33.21
CA GLN A 38 -11.94 19.71 -33.77
C GLN A 38 -13.27 19.34 -33.10
N PRO A 39 -14.26 18.80 -33.85
CA PRO A 39 -15.61 18.55 -33.36
C PRO A 39 -15.71 17.32 -32.44
N ASN A 40 -16.52 17.49 -31.40
CA ASN A 40 -16.78 16.58 -30.29
C ASN A 40 -17.50 15.28 -30.73
N PRO A 41 -16.94 14.08 -30.51
CA PRO A 41 -17.67 12.83 -30.72
C PRO A 41 -18.55 12.48 -29.50
N SER A 42 -19.85 12.71 -29.68
CA SER A 42 -21.02 12.02 -29.09
C SER A 42 -20.94 11.55 -27.63
N ALA A 43 -21.66 12.25 -26.76
CA ALA A 43 -22.00 11.85 -25.41
C ALA A 43 -22.70 10.48 -25.36
N ASN A 44 -22.16 9.57 -24.56
CA ASN A 44 -22.87 8.39 -24.06
C ASN A 44 -23.66 8.84 -22.81
N PRO A 45 -24.96 8.53 -22.66
CA PRO A 45 -25.72 9.02 -21.51
C PRO A 45 -25.31 8.24 -20.24
N SER A 46 -24.41 8.83 -19.47
CA SER A 46 -24.01 8.35 -18.15
C SER A 46 -25.19 8.40 -17.19
N PHE A 47 -25.65 7.24 -16.72
CA PHE A 47 -26.61 7.13 -15.62
C PHE A 47 -25.87 7.45 -14.31
N HIS A 48 -25.75 8.73 -13.97
CA HIS A 48 -25.09 9.16 -12.74
C HIS A 48 -25.99 8.92 -11.52
N LEU A 49 -25.75 7.83 -10.79
CA LEU A 49 -26.17 7.74 -9.40
C LEU A 49 -25.32 8.72 -8.57
N GLN A 50 -25.76 9.98 -8.50
CA GLN A 50 -25.12 11.00 -7.66
C GLN A 50 -25.48 10.74 -6.19
N THR A 51 -24.50 10.23 -5.44
CA THR A 51 -24.54 10.26 -3.97
C THR A 51 -23.86 11.55 -3.50
N THR A 52 -24.16 12.01 -2.28
CA THR A 52 -23.50 13.19 -1.67
C THR A 52 -21.97 13.06 -1.68
N ARG A 53 -21.44 11.83 -1.67
CA ARG A 53 -20.00 11.54 -1.78
C ARG A 53 -19.41 11.98 -3.12
N PHE A 54 -20.11 11.67 -4.23
CA PHE A 54 -19.70 12.04 -5.58
C PHE A 54 -19.76 13.56 -5.79
N THR A 55 -20.67 14.26 -5.12
CA THR A 55 -20.85 15.70 -5.33
C THR A 55 -19.88 16.59 -4.55
N THR A 56 -19.23 16.06 -3.52
CA THR A 56 -18.60 16.93 -2.49
C THR A 56 -17.13 16.64 -2.24
N HIS A 57 -16.67 15.41 -2.44
CA HIS A 57 -15.38 14.97 -1.90
C HIS A 57 -14.35 14.57 -2.96
N GLN A 58 -14.66 13.70 -3.92
CA GLN A 58 -13.74 13.33 -5.03
C GLN A 58 -14.49 12.96 -6.33
N PRO A 59 -15.25 13.88 -6.95
CA PRO A 59 -16.05 13.58 -8.15
C PRO A 59 -15.22 12.98 -9.29
N GLU A 60 -14.13 13.64 -9.67
CA GLU A 60 -13.35 13.31 -10.87
C GLU A 60 -12.70 11.93 -10.77
N VAL A 61 -12.02 11.65 -9.65
CA VAL A 61 -11.38 10.34 -9.40
C VAL A 61 -12.39 9.21 -9.40
N LEU A 62 -13.50 9.37 -8.66
CA LEU A 62 -14.51 8.33 -8.52
C LEU A 62 -15.25 8.08 -9.85
N GLU A 63 -15.43 9.11 -10.66
CA GLU A 63 -16.01 8.99 -11.99
C GLU A 63 -15.09 8.23 -12.95
N GLN A 64 -13.82 8.62 -13.01
CA GLN A 64 -12.82 8.04 -13.92
C GLN A 64 -12.60 6.55 -13.71
N ILE A 65 -12.68 6.09 -12.46
CA ILE A 65 -12.51 4.65 -12.15
C ILE A 65 -13.83 3.87 -12.21
N GLY A 66 -14.96 4.51 -12.50
CA GLY A 66 -16.27 3.83 -12.54
C GLY A 66 -16.83 3.42 -11.18
N ALA A 67 -16.43 4.08 -10.08
CA ALA A 67 -16.83 3.70 -8.71
C ALA A 67 -18.34 3.76 -8.47
N HIS A 68 -19.08 4.55 -9.25
CA HIS A 68 -20.55 4.63 -9.20
C HIS A 68 -21.21 3.25 -9.34
N HIS A 69 -20.65 2.38 -10.18
CA HIS A 69 -21.17 1.03 -10.39
C HIS A 69 -21.04 0.19 -9.12
N ALA A 70 -19.90 0.27 -8.43
CA ALA A 70 -19.67 -0.43 -7.17
C ALA A 70 -20.67 0.03 -6.09
N TYR A 71 -20.85 1.34 -5.95
CA TYR A 71 -21.77 1.89 -4.95
C TYR A 71 -23.24 1.60 -5.28
N ALA A 72 -23.60 1.54 -6.56
CA ALA A 72 -24.93 1.11 -7.01
C ALA A 72 -25.24 -0.34 -6.61
N LEU A 73 -24.22 -1.20 -6.57
CA LEU A 73 -24.30 -2.57 -6.06
C LEU A 73 -24.30 -2.64 -4.52
N GLY A 74 -24.24 -1.50 -3.83
CA GLY A 74 -24.20 -1.41 -2.37
C GLY A 74 -22.84 -1.76 -1.75
N LEU A 75 -21.77 -1.77 -2.56
CA LEU A 75 -20.40 -2.06 -2.08
C LEU A 75 -19.82 -0.83 -1.39
N SER A 76 -19.02 -1.06 -0.36
CA SER A 76 -18.39 -0.02 0.45
C SER A 76 -16.96 -0.39 0.92
N GLY A 77 -16.51 -1.61 0.60
CA GLY A 77 -15.27 -2.21 1.08
C GLY A 77 -15.43 -2.89 2.44
N ARG A 78 -16.67 -3.05 2.93
CA ARG A 78 -16.95 -3.50 4.29
C ARG A 78 -16.40 -4.90 4.54
N GLY A 79 -15.60 -5.02 5.60
CA GLY A 79 -14.98 -6.29 6.00
C GLY A 79 -13.71 -6.64 5.23
N ILE A 80 -13.17 -5.73 4.42
CA ILE A 80 -11.84 -5.84 3.83
C ILE A 80 -10.85 -5.04 4.68
N ARG A 81 -9.64 -5.58 4.85
CA ARG A 81 -8.57 -5.03 5.69
C ARG A 81 -7.45 -4.48 4.82
N ILE A 82 -7.23 -3.17 4.91
CA ILE A 82 -6.19 -2.45 4.18
C ILE A 82 -5.12 -2.00 5.18
N GLY A 83 -3.92 -2.57 5.04
CA GLY A 83 -2.72 -2.06 5.69
C GLY A 83 -2.21 -0.81 4.95
N ILE A 84 -1.97 0.28 5.68
CA ILE A 84 -1.34 1.48 5.13
C ILE A 84 0.09 1.51 5.66
N GLU A 85 1.03 1.03 4.82
CA GLU A 85 2.45 1.06 5.11
C GLU A 85 3.02 2.36 4.55
N ASP A 86 3.22 3.33 5.43
CA ASP A 86 3.54 4.71 5.09
C ASP A 86 4.06 5.44 6.33
N SER A 87 4.25 6.76 6.25
CA SER A 87 4.29 7.58 7.45
C SER A 87 3.00 7.40 8.27
N ILE A 88 3.06 7.76 9.54
CA ILE A 88 1.96 7.46 10.46
C ILE A 88 0.59 7.98 9.97
N VAL A 89 -0.45 7.17 10.17
CA VAL A 89 -1.84 7.60 9.97
C VAL A 89 -2.32 8.28 11.26
N ASP A 90 -2.74 9.54 11.16
CA ASP A 90 -3.34 10.28 12.28
C ASP A 90 -4.72 9.69 12.63
N TYR A 91 -4.72 8.67 13.49
CA TYR A 91 -5.94 8.01 13.93
C TYR A 91 -6.81 8.86 14.87
N THR A 92 -6.33 10.04 15.29
CA THR A 92 -7.12 10.97 16.11
C THR A 92 -8.19 11.69 15.28
N GLN A 93 -8.13 11.60 13.96
CA GLN A 93 -9.12 12.10 13.01
C GLN A 93 -10.41 11.24 13.02
N ARG A 94 -11.11 11.22 14.16
CA ARG A 94 -12.26 10.32 14.42
C ARG A 94 -13.40 10.51 13.43
N ALA A 95 -13.59 11.70 12.88
CA ALA A 95 -14.62 11.98 11.87
C ALA A 95 -14.36 11.21 10.56
N GLU A 96 -13.09 11.04 10.18
CA GLU A 96 -12.71 10.41 8.92
C GLU A 96 -12.49 8.90 9.09
N PHE A 97 -11.81 8.45 10.15
CA PHE A 97 -11.46 7.02 10.33
C PHE A 97 -12.38 6.27 11.30
N GLY A 98 -12.88 6.94 12.35
CA GLY A 98 -13.84 6.38 13.29
C GLY A 98 -13.45 5.03 13.89
N SER A 99 -14.40 4.11 13.99
CA SER A 99 -14.20 2.75 14.52
C SER A 99 -13.61 1.77 13.50
N ARG A 100 -13.24 2.21 12.29
CA ARG A 100 -12.71 1.36 11.22
C ARG A 100 -11.20 1.23 11.26
N ILE A 101 -10.54 2.13 11.99
CA ILE A 101 -9.10 2.00 12.22
C ILE A 101 -8.81 0.97 13.31
N ARG A 102 -7.80 0.14 13.10
CA ARG A 102 -7.32 -0.88 14.04
C ARG A 102 -5.90 -0.53 14.44
N LEU A 103 -5.68 -0.47 15.75
CA LEU A 103 -4.44 0.07 16.33
C LEU A 103 -3.70 -0.96 17.20
N ARG A 104 -4.18 -2.19 17.26
CA ARG A 104 -3.56 -3.29 18.02
C ARG A 104 -2.57 -4.01 17.14
N ASP A 105 -1.46 -4.46 17.73
CA ASP A 105 -0.51 -5.35 17.07
C ASP A 105 -1.18 -6.67 16.66
N ALA A 106 -2.13 -7.16 17.47
CA ALA A 106 -2.93 -8.33 17.13
C ALA A 106 -3.75 -8.19 15.83
N ASP A 107 -4.03 -6.95 15.41
CA ASP A 107 -4.69 -6.64 14.14
C ASP A 107 -3.66 -6.26 13.03
N GLY A 108 -2.36 -6.29 13.33
CA GLY A 108 -1.26 -5.97 12.42
C GLY A 108 -0.73 -4.54 12.49
N ALA A 109 -1.22 -3.70 13.42
CA ALA A 109 -0.84 -2.30 13.47
C ALA A 109 0.59 -2.08 14.00
N VAL A 110 1.30 -1.13 13.40
CA VAL A 110 2.59 -0.62 13.89
C VAL A 110 2.46 0.90 14.03
N LEU A 111 2.70 1.44 15.23
CA LEU A 111 2.46 2.85 15.54
C LEU A 111 3.73 3.66 15.82
N SER A 112 4.90 3.05 15.73
CA SER A 112 6.20 3.67 16.05
C SER A 112 7.27 3.29 15.05
N TYR A 113 8.22 4.20 14.80
CA TYR A 113 9.41 3.89 14.00
C TYR A 113 10.47 3.22 14.86
N LEU A 114 10.94 2.04 14.47
CA LEU A 114 12.08 1.41 15.14
C LEU A 114 13.33 2.27 14.87
N ARG A 115 14.07 2.61 15.93
CA ARG A 115 15.36 3.32 15.83
C ARG A 115 16.47 2.37 16.25
N PRO A 116 17.31 1.90 15.31
CA PRO A 116 18.46 1.09 15.65
C PRO A 116 19.51 1.90 16.44
N ASP A 117 20.25 1.24 17.32
CA ASP A 117 21.35 1.86 18.06
C ASP A 117 22.49 2.22 17.09
N GLY A 118 22.90 3.50 17.09
CA GLY A 118 23.99 4.01 16.25
C GLY A 118 24.45 5.41 16.71
N ASP A 119 25.63 5.85 16.26
CA ASP A 119 26.25 7.12 16.69
C ASP A 119 25.35 8.33 16.38
N ASP A 120 24.71 8.33 15.21
CA ASP A 120 23.78 9.38 14.80
C ASP A 120 22.54 9.41 15.70
N PHE A 121 22.03 8.25 16.14
CA PHE A 121 20.86 8.16 17.00
C PHE A 121 21.11 8.76 18.40
N PHE A 122 22.25 8.46 19.02
CA PHE A 122 22.58 9.08 20.31
C PHE A 122 22.84 10.59 20.15
N SER A 123 23.40 11.01 19.01
CA SER A 123 23.54 12.43 18.68
C SER A 123 22.18 13.12 18.51
N GLU A 124 21.18 12.47 17.93
CA GLU A 124 19.81 12.99 17.82
C GLU A 124 19.16 13.17 19.19
N ILE A 125 19.33 12.18 20.08
CA ILE A 125 18.85 12.28 21.47
C ILE A 125 19.52 13.43 22.21
N ASP A 126 20.83 13.60 22.06
CA ASP A 126 21.53 14.70 22.73
C ASP A 126 21.15 16.06 22.12
N ASN A 127 20.92 16.13 20.80
CA ASN A 127 20.46 17.32 20.10
C ASN A 127 19.03 17.73 20.52
N CYS A 128 18.07 16.80 20.59
CA CYS A 128 16.71 17.12 21.05
C CYS A 128 16.73 17.56 22.52
N ARG A 129 17.53 16.92 23.38
CA ARG A 129 17.69 17.32 24.78
C ARG A 129 18.27 18.72 24.93
N TYR A 130 19.29 19.05 24.13
CA TYR A 130 19.89 20.38 24.13
C TYR A 130 18.86 21.48 23.76
N ARG A 131 17.96 21.18 22.83
CA ARG A 131 16.87 22.09 22.42
C ARG A 131 15.69 22.14 23.40
N GLY A 132 15.62 21.21 24.34
CA GLY A 132 14.51 21.10 25.29
C GLY A 132 13.21 20.57 24.65
N THR A 133 13.30 19.84 23.53
CA THR A 133 12.16 19.32 22.77
C THR A 133 12.08 17.80 22.81
N CYS A 134 12.66 17.18 23.83
CA CYS A 134 12.82 15.73 23.91
C CYS A 134 12.07 15.11 25.07
N ASP A 135 11.12 14.25 24.75
CA ASP A 135 10.41 13.44 25.72
C ASP A 135 10.78 11.97 25.54
N ILE A 136 11.27 11.36 26.62
CA ILE A 136 11.73 9.97 26.59
C ILE A 136 10.91 9.17 27.59
N TRP A 137 10.03 8.33 27.04
CA TRP A 137 9.25 7.35 27.78
C TRP A 137 10.04 6.05 27.91
N LYS A 138 10.24 5.56 29.13
CA LYS A 138 10.98 4.31 29.39
C LYS A 138 10.07 3.30 30.06
N GLY A 139 10.04 2.09 29.53
CA GLY A 139 9.30 0.97 30.08
C GLY A 139 10.01 -0.37 29.82
N ASP A 140 9.37 -1.44 30.26
CA ASP A 140 9.76 -2.81 29.91
C ASP A 140 8.52 -3.50 29.36
N SER A 141 8.51 -3.73 28.05
CA SER A 141 7.40 -4.39 27.36
C SER A 141 7.57 -5.91 27.35
N GLY A 142 8.69 -6.42 27.87
CA GLY A 142 9.11 -7.80 27.66
C GLY A 142 9.34 -8.15 26.18
N GLY A 143 9.50 -7.16 25.30
CA GLY A 143 9.54 -7.31 23.85
C GLY A 143 8.15 -7.44 23.18
N ASP A 144 7.05 -7.19 23.89
CA ASP A 144 5.68 -7.27 23.36
C ASP A 144 5.32 -6.00 22.55
N ALA A 145 5.00 -6.21 21.28
CA ALA A 145 4.60 -5.13 20.38
C ALA A 145 3.22 -4.53 20.71
N GLU A 146 2.29 -5.31 21.27
CA GLU A 146 1.01 -4.79 21.71
C GLU A 146 1.21 -3.78 22.84
N GLU A 147 2.09 -4.07 23.79
CA GLU A 147 2.39 -3.16 24.89
C GLU A 147 3.05 -1.88 24.40
N ARG A 148 3.97 -1.97 23.42
CA ARG A 148 4.54 -0.78 22.78
C ARG A 148 3.47 0.07 22.06
N ASN A 149 2.55 -0.56 21.33
CA ASN A 149 1.42 0.15 20.72
C ASN A 149 0.52 0.79 21.79
N ASN A 150 0.35 0.17 22.96
CA ASN A 150 -0.40 0.75 24.07
C ASN A 150 0.26 2.03 24.59
N TRP A 151 1.59 2.04 24.75
CA TRP A 151 2.32 3.24 25.19
C TRP A 151 2.21 4.37 24.18
N VAL A 152 2.36 4.10 22.88
CA VAL A 152 2.17 5.13 21.83
C VAL A 152 0.77 5.73 21.91
N ARG A 153 -0.26 4.89 22.07
CA ARG A 153 -1.64 5.37 22.19
C ARG A 153 -1.85 6.19 23.45
N GLN A 154 -1.25 5.78 24.58
CA GLN A 154 -1.33 6.54 25.81
C GLN A 154 -0.73 7.94 25.64
N ILE A 155 0.47 8.04 25.07
CA ILE A 155 1.14 9.31 24.76
C ILE A 155 0.24 10.19 23.90
N VAL A 156 -0.27 9.65 22.79
CA VAL A 156 -1.10 10.43 21.85
C VAL A 156 -2.47 10.80 22.42
N ASP A 157 -3.08 9.94 23.23
CA ASP A 157 -4.38 10.21 23.84
C ASP A 157 -4.27 11.24 25.00
N GLU A 158 -3.14 11.29 25.70
CA GLU A 158 -2.88 12.22 26.82
C GLU A 158 -2.32 13.58 26.33
N ASP A 159 -1.29 13.55 25.49
CA ASP A 159 -0.50 14.73 25.11
C ASP A 159 -0.76 15.18 23.66
N GLY A 160 -1.42 14.35 22.86
CA GLY A 160 -1.53 14.54 21.42
C GLY A 160 -0.32 14.01 20.66
N TRP A 161 -0.36 14.11 19.33
CA TRP A 161 0.79 13.74 18.51
C TRP A 161 1.96 14.72 18.70
N PRO A 162 3.22 14.23 18.66
CA PRO A 162 4.40 15.08 18.63
C PRO A 162 4.32 16.11 17.49
N THR A 163 4.72 17.36 17.76
CA THR A 163 4.87 18.35 16.68
C THR A 163 6.13 18.06 15.87
N ARG A 164 6.38 18.85 14.82
CA ARG A 164 7.59 18.67 13.99
C ARG A 164 8.89 18.96 14.75
N ASP A 165 8.82 19.79 15.79
CA ASP A 165 9.99 20.21 16.56
C ASP A 165 10.24 19.30 17.78
N ASP A 166 9.27 18.44 18.11
CA ASP A 166 9.35 17.51 19.23
C ASP A 166 9.89 16.15 18.79
N SER A 167 10.66 15.51 19.67
CA SER A 167 11.11 14.14 19.49
C SER A 167 10.67 13.32 20.70
N VAL A 168 9.77 12.37 20.46
CA VAL A 168 9.24 11.51 21.51
C VAL A 168 9.72 10.09 21.29
N PHE A 169 10.46 9.55 22.25
CA PHE A 169 11.02 8.22 22.17
C PHE A 169 10.43 7.30 23.22
N VAL A 170 10.17 6.06 22.82
CA VAL A 170 9.77 4.94 23.66
C VAL A 170 10.95 3.97 23.73
N VAL A 171 11.43 3.71 24.95
CA VAL A 171 12.55 2.81 25.22
C VAL A 171 12.03 1.58 25.91
N ASP A 172 12.13 0.45 25.22
CA ASP A 172 11.82 -0.86 25.76
C ASP A 172 13.09 -1.50 26.31
N THR A 173 13.05 -1.91 27.58
CA THR A 173 14.22 -2.34 28.36
C THR A 173 14.07 -3.78 28.88
N TYR A 174 13.99 -4.76 27.98
CA TYR A 174 13.78 -6.16 28.33
C TYR A 174 15.07 -7.00 28.35
N TYR A 175 15.03 -8.13 29.06
CA TYR A 175 16.08 -9.15 29.03
C TYR A 175 15.81 -10.14 27.89
N SER A 176 16.77 -10.35 26.99
CA SER A 176 16.62 -11.36 25.95
C SER A 176 16.74 -12.77 26.56
N GLU A 177 15.93 -13.73 26.08
CA GLU A 177 16.05 -15.15 26.48
C GLU A 177 17.45 -15.73 26.15
N TYR A 178 18.22 -15.10 25.24
CA TYR A 178 19.55 -15.54 24.80
C TYR A 178 20.71 -14.87 25.55
N SER A 179 20.47 -13.72 26.19
CA SER A 179 21.46 -12.93 26.91
C SER A 179 20.99 -12.68 28.34
N HIS A 180 21.06 -13.70 29.19
CA HIS A 180 20.77 -13.57 30.63
C HIS A 180 21.70 -12.57 31.37
N LEU A 181 22.65 -11.95 30.67
CA LEU A 181 23.69 -11.10 31.22
C LEU A 181 23.61 -9.63 30.77
N GLU A 182 22.82 -9.31 29.73
CA GLU A 182 22.74 -7.94 29.19
C GLU A 182 21.29 -7.53 28.89
N ARG A 183 20.94 -6.32 29.33
CA ARG A 183 19.64 -5.69 29.09
C ARG A 183 19.65 -5.10 27.68
N ILE A 184 18.70 -5.50 26.85
CA ILE A 184 18.56 -4.94 25.50
C ILE A 184 17.73 -3.66 25.61
N TYR A 185 18.21 -2.60 24.97
CA TYR A 185 17.46 -1.39 24.76
C TYR A 185 16.92 -1.41 23.35
N ARG A 186 15.61 -1.36 23.19
CA ARG A 186 14.98 -1.16 21.89
C ARG A 186 14.34 0.22 21.87
N TRP A 187 14.86 1.07 21.02
CA TRP A 187 14.36 2.42 20.85
C TRP A 187 13.32 2.44 19.74
N SER A 188 12.26 3.20 19.98
CA SER A 188 11.26 3.51 18.98
C SER A 188 10.88 4.97 19.08
N GLU A 189 10.74 5.63 17.95
CA GLU A 189 10.27 7.00 17.87
C GLU A 189 8.76 7.01 17.66
N VAL A 190 8.06 7.85 18.42
CA VAL A 190 6.65 8.15 18.17
C VAL A 190 6.60 9.12 16.99
N PRO A 191 6.00 8.73 15.85
CA PRO A 191 5.99 9.55 14.66
C PRO A 191 5.18 10.83 14.83
N THR A 192 5.51 11.84 14.03
CA THR A 192 4.63 13.00 13.82
C THR A 192 3.78 12.82 12.56
N PRO A 193 2.45 13.01 12.61
CA PRO A 193 1.59 13.01 11.43
C PRO A 193 1.54 14.38 10.72
N TYR A 194 2.38 15.33 11.12
CA TYR A 194 2.33 16.71 10.64
C TYR A 194 3.45 17.01 9.64
N GLY A 195 3.24 18.07 8.85
CA GLY A 195 4.19 18.48 7.81
C GLY A 195 4.11 17.61 6.56
N VAL A 196 4.96 17.92 5.57
CA VAL A 196 4.89 17.33 4.22
C VAL A 196 5.06 15.80 4.27
N SER A 197 6.12 15.31 4.90
CA SER A 197 6.38 13.86 4.99
C SER A 197 5.49 13.16 6.03
N GLY A 198 5.21 13.80 7.16
CA GLY A 198 4.41 13.20 8.24
C GLY A 198 2.92 13.05 7.89
N SER A 199 2.35 13.97 7.11
CA SER A 199 0.93 13.91 6.73
C SER A 199 0.62 12.90 5.62
N HIS A 200 1.65 12.43 4.90
CA HIS A 200 1.52 11.59 3.71
C HIS A 200 0.65 10.34 3.95
N GLY A 201 0.95 9.54 4.98
CA GLY A 201 0.18 8.35 5.30
C GLY A 201 -1.29 8.63 5.67
N THR A 202 -1.58 9.79 6.27
CA THR A 202 -2.96 10.18 6.57
C THR A 202 -3.74 10.52 5.30
N ILE A 203 -3.11 11.20 4.33
CA ILE A 203 -3.72 11.50 3.03
C ILE A 203 -3.96 10.19 2.26
N VAL A 204 -2.98 9.28 2.25
CA VAL A 204 -3.06 7.94 1.63
C VAL A 204 -4.21 7.12 2.23
N ALA A 205 -4.28 7.02 3.56
CA ALA A 205 -5.37 6.31 4.25
C ALA A 205 -6.75 6.93 3.95
N SER A 206 -6.81 8.26 3.87
CA SER A 206 -8.03 8.99 3.52
C SER A 206 -8.49 8.68 2.10
N ALA A 207 -7.58 8.61 1.13
CA ALA A 207 -7.90 8.30 -0.27
C ALA A 207 -8.31 6.83 -0.47
N ALA A 208 -7.69 5.89 0.25
CA ALA A 208 -8.06 4.48 0.15
C ALA A 208 -9.42 4.22 0.80
N ALA A 209 -9.60 4.66 2.05
CA ALA A 209 -10.71 4.21 2.90
C ALA A 209 -11.22 5.29 3.87
N GLY A 210 -10.93 6.57 3.65
CA GLY A 210 -11.56 7.65 4.39
C GLY A 210 -13.09 7.60 4.30
N ARG A 211 -13.80 7.94 5.39
CA ARG A 211 -15.26 7.85 5.45
C ARG A 211 -15.92 8.68 4.35
N ASN A 212 -15.38 9.87 4.08
CA ASN A 212 -15.94 10.81 3.10
C ASN A 212 -15.10 10.86 1.82
N LEU A 213 -13.78 10.71 1.96
CA LEU A 213 -12.83 10.90 0.86
C LEU A 213 -12.48 9.60 0.14
N GLY A 214 -12.56 8.46 0.84
CA GLY A 214 -12.02 7.21 0.35
C GLY A 214 -12.87 6.52 -0.72
N VAL A 215 -12.21 5.72 -1.54
CA VAL A 215 -12.83 4.80 -2.51
C VAL A 215 -13.57 3.66 -1.78
N ALA A 216 -13.04 3.15 -0.67
CA ALA A 216 -13.63 2.09 0.13
C ALA A 216 -14.02 2.57 1.55
N PRO A 217 -15.11 3.36 1.70
CA PRO A 217 -15.50 4.01 2.96
C PRO A 217 -15.58 3.13 4.20
N GLU A 218 -15.94 1.87 4.03
CA GLU A 218 -16.20 0.94 5.14
C GLU A 218 -15.12 -0.14 5.27
N ALA A 219 -14.05 -0.04 4.47
CA ALA A 219 -12.87 -0.85 4.67
C ALA A 219 -12.22 -0.53 6.04
N THR A 220 -11.59 -1.55 6.60
CA THR A 220 -10.80 -1.46 7.83
C THR A 220 -9.42 -0.93 7.48
N ILE A 221 -8.94 0.05 8.25
CA ILE A 221 -7.63 0.67 8.07
C ILE A 221 -6.71 0.18 9.19
N ILE A 222 -5.53 -0.31 8.84
CA ILE A 222 -4.52 -0.76 9.80
C ILE A 222 -3.23 0.02 9.51
N PRO A 223 -2.82 0.99 10.35
CA PRO A 223 -1.57 1.73 10.15
C PRO A 223 -0.36 0.82 10.34
N ILE A 224 0.60 0.90 9.42
CA ILE A 224 1.91 0.27 9.52
C ILE A 224 2.94 1.40 9.37
N ALA A 225 3.29 2.03 10.49
CA ALA A 225 4.17 3.18 10.49
C ALA A 225 5.59 2.81 10.06
N THR A 226 6.05 3.42 8.97
CA THR A 226 7.38 3.27 8.40
C THR A 226 8.04 4.63 8.31
N ASN A 227 9.29 4.73 8.74
CA ASN A 227 10.04 5.97 8.58
C ASN A 227 10.51 6.09 7.14
N LEU A 228 9.95 7.06 6.41
CA LEU A 228 10.23 7.31 5.00
C LEU A 228 11.21 8.47 4.78
N THR A 229 11.84 9.01 5.84
CA THR A 229 12.87 10.05 5.68
C THR A 229 14.13 9.49 5.01
N ASP A 230 14.86 10.34 4.29
CA ASP A 230 16.02 10.03 3.43
C ASP A 230 17.19 9.26 4.09
N ASP A 231 17.16 9.02 5.41
CA ASP A 231 18.17 8.22 6.13
C ASP A 231 17.90 6.70 6.09
N GLN A 232 17.71 6.19 4.87
CA GLN A 232 17.93 4.76 4.57
C GLN A 232 19.36 4.32 4.94
N ALA A 233 20.29 5.24 5.19
CA ALA A 233 21.65 4.98 5.66
C ALA A 233 21.71 4.32 7.05
N SER A 234 20.78 4.63 7.96
CA SER A 234 20.75 4.06 9.31
C SER A 234 20.32 2.59 9.35
N LEU A 235 19.55 2.13 8.36
CA LEU A 235 19.20 0.72 8.19
C LEU A 235 20.39 -0.11 7.69
N GLN A 236 21.32 0.48 6.92
CA GLN A 236 22.44 -0.24 6.29
C GLN A 236 23.49 -0.73 7.30
N LEU A 237 23.86 0.11 8.27
CA LEU A 237 24.87 -0.24 9.28
C LEU A 237 24.39 -1.35 10.22
N THR A 238 23.09 -1.38 10.52
CA THR A 238 22.48 -2.49 11.25
C THR A 238 22.26 -3.73 10.41
N ASP A 239 22.05 -3.60 9.09
CA ASP A 239 21.83 -4.73 8.20
C ASP A 239 23.12 -5.57 8.05
N ASP A 240 24.27 -4.96 7.77
CA ASP A 240 25.53 -5.71 7.62
C ASP A 240 25.96 -6.42 8.91
N THR A 241 25.80 -5.76 10.06
CA THR A 241 26.15 -6.32 11.37
C THR A 241 25.19 -7.46 11.77
N LEU A 242 23.88 -7.27 11.59
CA LEU A 242 22.89 -8.31 11.85
C LEU A 242 23.07 -9.49 10.90
N ARG A 243 23.35 -9.23 9.62
CA ARG A 243 23.63 -10.27 8.63
C ARG A 243 24.87 -11.06 9.00
N LEU A 244 25.95 -10.40 9.41
CA LEU A 244 27.14 -11.10 9.88
C LEU A 244 26.83 -11.93 11.13
N ALA A 245 26.08 -11.37 12.09
CA ALA A 245 25.66 -12.11 13.27
C ALA A 245 24.88 -13.39 12.91
N ILE A 246 23.89 -13.30 12.02
CA ILE A 246 23.09 -14.44 11.55
C ILE A 246 23.96 -15.48 10.81
N GLN A 247 24.93 -15.02 10.02
CA GLN A 247 25.88 -15.91 9.34
C GLN A 247 26.72 -16.72 10.34
N LEU A 248 27.15 -16.07 11.42
CA LEU A 248 27.98 -16.66 12.47
C LEU A 248 27.18 -17.51 13.46
N LEU A 249 25.84 -17.41 13.50
CA LEU A 249 25.01 -18.25 14.37
C LEU A 249 25.20 -19.75 14.06
N PRO A 250 25.25 -20.61 15.10
CA PRO A 250 25.14 -22.05 14.94
C PRO A 250 23.91 -22.45 14.12
N SER A 251 24.04 -23.49 13.29
CA SER A 251 22.98 -23.89 12.36
C SER A 251 21.64 -24.20 13.04
N PHE A 252 21.66 -24.73 14.27
CA PHE A 252 20.45 -25.00 15.05
C PHE A 252 19.72 -23.70 15.45
N GLU A 253 20.45 -22.73 16.00
CA GLU A 253 19.91 -21.43 16.43
C GLU A 253 19.40 -20.62 15.24
N ARG A 254 20.19 -20.55 14.16
CA ARG A 254 19.75 -19.90 12.92
C ARG A 254 18.48 -20.53 12.35
N ASN A 255 18.35 -21.85 12.38
CA ASN A 255 17.13 -22.53 11.95
C ASN A 255 15.93 -22.23 12.85
N GLN A 256 16.14 -22.03 14.15
CA GLN A 256 15.08 -21.61 15.06
C GLN A 256 14.64 -20.18 14.75
N PHE A 257 15.60 -19.26 14.63
CA PHE A 257 15.36 -17.87 14.26
C PHE A 257 14.59 -17.76 12.94
N ASP A 258 15.04 -18.46 11.90
CA ASP A 258 14.38 -18.49 10.59
C ASP A 258 12.92 -19.01 10.68
N ARG A 259 12.66 -20.04 11.50
CA ARG A 259 11.28 -20.55 11.69
C ARG A 259 10.38 -19.54 12.38
N GLU A 260 10.86 -18.93 13.46
CA GLU A 260 10.09 -17.98 14.27
C GLU A 260 9.80 -16.71 13.48
N PHE A 261 10.82 -16.17 12.80
CA PHE A 261 10.69 -14.98 11.98
C PHE A 261 9.76 -15.20 10.79
N ALA A 262 9.89 -16.32 10.10
CA ALA A 262 8.96 -16.71 9.04
C ALA A 262 7.51 -16.89 9.55
N SER A 263 7.33 -17.40 10.78
CA SER A 263 6.01 -17.52 11.40
C SER A 263 5.39 -16.14 11.66
N ASN A 264 6.18 -15.20 12.18
CA ASN A 264 5.74 -13.83 12.46
C ASN A 264 5.35 -13.09 11.17
N ILE A 265 6.13 -13.22 10.09
CA ILE A 265 5.80 -12.62 8.79
C ILE A 265 4.49 -13.19 8.23
N ARG A 266 4.29 -14.51 8.28
CA ARG A 266 3.03 -15.13 7.83
C ARG A 266 1.84 -14.67 8.66
N ALA A 267 2.00 -14.57 9.97
CA ALA A 267 0.96 -14.08 10.87
C ALA A 267 0.62 -12.61 10.57
N HIS A 268 1.64 -11.79 10.29
CA HIS A 268 1.44 -10.40 9.91
C HIS A 268 0.66 -10.29 8.59
N TYR A 269 1.09 -10.94 7.51
CA TYR A 269 0.33 -10.92 6.25
C TYR A 269 -1.13 -11.40 6.42
N ALA A 270 -1.38 -12.39 7.28
CA ALA A 270 -2.72 -12.88 7.53
C ALA A 270 -3.68 -11.82 8.12
N ASN A 271 -3.17 -10.71 8.64
CA ASN A 271 -3.97 -9.58 9.12
C ASN A 271 -4.51 -8.69 7.99
N PHE A 272 -4.04 -8.85 6.76
CA PHE A 272 -4.34 -7.95 5.65
C PHE A 272 -4.86 -8.70 4.43
N ASP A 273 -5.85 -8.10 3.77
CA ASP A 273 -6.24 -8.51 2.43
C ASP A 273 -5.44 -7.73 1.39
N ILE A 274 -5.15 -6.45 1.70
CA ILE A 274 -4.38 -5.52 0.88
C ILE A 274 -3.37 -4.79 1.77
N ILE A 275 -2.14 -4.59 1.30
CA ILE A 275 -1.19 -3.64 1.88
C ILE A 275 -0.86 -2.61 0.81
N ASN A 276 -1.15 -1.35 1.11
CA ASN A 276 -0.82 -0.21 0.28
C ASN A 276 0.55 0.36 0.70
N ARG A 277 1.47 0.45 -0.26
CA ARG A 277 2.81 1.01 -0.13
C ARG A 277 2.95 2.19 -1.08
N SER A 278 2.68 3.37 -0.57
CA SER A 278 2.69 4.62 -1.35
C SER A 278 4.08 5.27 -1.39
N PHE A 279 5.12 4.44 -1.35
CA PHE A 279 6.54 4.82 -1.37
C PHE A 279 7.33 3.81 -2.22
N GLY A 280 8.56 4.16 -2.58
CA GLY A 280 9.49 3.25 -3.26
C GLY A 280 10.89 3.85 -3.35
N THR A 281 11.84 3.00 -3.69
CA THR A 281 13.26 3.33 -3.87
C THR A 281 13.50 3.75 -5.32
N SER A 282 14.06 4.94 -5.51
CA SER A 282 14.39 5.53 -6.82
C SER A 282 15.61 4.86 -7.46
N LEU A 283 15.49 3.57 -7.80
CA LEU A 283 16.46 2.76 -8.51
C LEU A 283 15.80 2.13 -9.74
N PHE A 284 16.21 2.59 -10.93
CA PHE A 284 15.54 2.28 -12.20
C PHE A 284 16.41 1.54 -13.21
N ASP A 285 17.72 1.40 -12.93
CA ASP A 285 18.66 0.67 -13.78
C ASP A 285 18.45 -0.84 -13.60
N PRO A 286 17.95 -1.57 -14.63
CA PRO A 286 17.60 -2.97 -14.48
C PRO A 286 18.79 -3.87 -14.14
N ASP A 287 19.99 -3.55 -14.62
CA ASP A 287 21.20 -4.33 -14.35
C ASP A 287 21.63 -4.15 -12.89
N LEU A 288 21.55 -2.92 -12.37
CA LEU A 288 21.83 -2.65 -10.95
C LEU A 288 20.75 -3.25 -10.04
N VAL A 289 19.49 -3.23 -10.45
CA VAL A 289 18.39 -3.87 -9.71
C VAL A 289 18.60 -5.38 -9.64
N ALA A 290 18.85 -6.02 -10.77
CA ALA A 290 19.08 -7.46 -10.85
C ALA A 290 20.28 -7.89 -9.99
N TYR A 291 21.41 -7.17 -10.10
CA TYR A 291 22.60 -7.46 -9.30
C TYR A 291 22.34 -7.37 -7.79
N ARG A 292 21.62 -6.32 -7.33
CA ARG A 292 21.29 -6.19 -5.90
C ARG A 292 20.35 -7.31 -5.47
N LEU A 293 19.25 -7.53 -6.20
CA LEU A 293 18.28 -8.59 -5.92
C LEU A 293 18.94 -9.96 -5.82
N ASP A 294 19.82 -10.31 -6.75
CA ASP A 294 20.49 -11.62 -6.74
C ASP A 294 21.36 -11.83 -5.50
N SER A 295 22.17 -10.83 -5.14
CA SER A 295 23.02 -10.88 -3.94
C SER A 295 22.19 -11.12 -2.66
N GLU A 296 21.03 -10.48 -2.60
CA GLU A 296 20.18 -10.48 -1.42
C GLU A 296 19.35 -11.74 -1.31
N LEU A 297 18.79 -12.18 -2.44
CA LEU A 297 18.10 -13.46 -2.51
C LEU A 297 19.06 -14.61 -2.20
N ASP A 298 20.31 -14.61 -2.68
CA ASP A 298 21.30 -15.64 -2.33
C ASP A 298 21.56 -15.67 -0.82
N TRP A 299 21.71 -14.50 -0.20
CA TRP A 299 21.91 -14.39 1.24
C TRP A 299 20.72 -14.98 2.02
N TYR A 300 19.51 -14.52 1.72
CA TYR A 300 18.29 -15.01 2.38
C TYR A 300 18.06 -16.49 2.12
N GLN A 301 18.27 -16.96 0.89
CA GLN A 301 18.12 -18.37 0.52
C GLN A 301 19.10 -19.25 1.28
N ARG A 302 20.32 -18.78 1.52
CA ARG A 302 21.37 -19.51 2.25
C ARG A 302 21.13 -19.54 3.75
N TYR A 303 20.73 -18.43 4.34
CA TYR A 303 20.70 -18.28 5.80
C TYR A 303 19.31 -18.29 6.41
N LEU A 304 18.29 -17.75 5.72
CA LEU A 304 16.91 -17.62 6.20
C LEU A 304 15.85 -18.01 5.14
N PRO A 305 15.89 -19.25 4.59
CA PRO A 305 15.03 -19.61 3.46
C PRO A 305 13.53 -19.65 3.81
N ARG A 306 13.14 -19.93 5.07
CA ARG A 306 11.72 -19.91 5.45
C ARG A 306 11.21 -18.48 5.54
N THR A 307 12.06 -17.56 5.99
CA THR A 307 11.80 -16.13 6.05
C THR A 307 11.58 -15.57 4.65
N LEU A 308 12.47 -15.89 3.71
CA LEU A 308 12.32 -15.51 2.31
C LEU A 308 10.98 -16.01 1.74
N ASN A 309 10.67 -17.29 1.95
CA ASN A 309 9.40 -17.86 1.52
C ASN A 309 8.19 -17.15 2.16
N ALA A 310 8.27 -16.78 3.43
CA ALA A 310 7.20 -16.02 4.10
C ALA A 310 7.06 -14.61 3.50
N GLN A 311 8.17 -13.90 3.26
CA GLN A 311 8.17 -12.57 2.63
C GLN A 311 7.55 -12.61 1.24
N LEU A 312 7.88 -13.61 0.44
CA LEU A 312 7.36 -13.84 -0.92
C LEU A 312 5.97 -14.50 -0.94
N GLN A 313 5.38 -14.77 0.23
CA GLN A 313 4.12 -15.49 0.40
C GLN A 313 4.09 -16.86 -0.31
N ILE A 314 5.25 -17.52 -0.43
CA ILE A 314 5.38 -18.88 -0.96
C ILE A 314 4.74 -19.86 0.04
N GLY A 315 3.85 -20.70 -0.48
CA GLY A 315 3.03 -21.63 0.31
C GLY A 315 1.74 -21.02 0.88
N THR A 316 1.54 -19.70 0.74
CA THR A 316 0.23 -19.09 0.97
C THR A 316 -0.67 -19.38 -0.23
N ALA A 317 -1.85 -19.97 0.02
CA ALA A 317 -2.81 -20.23 -1.04
C ALA A 317 -3.19 -18.93 -1.74
N ASP A 318 -3.26 -18.95 -3.07
CA ASP A 318 -3.58 -17.80 -3.92
C ASP A 318 -4.84 -17.06 -3.47
N ALA A 319 -5.88 -17.78 -3.03
CA ALA A 319 -7.09 -17.17 -2.52
C ALA A 319 -6.93 -16.34 -1.23
N ARG A 320 -5.81 -16.51 -0.52
CA ARG A 320 -5.49 -15.87 0.77
C ARG A 320 -4.22 -15.03 0.73
N LYS A 321 -3.58 -14.87 -0.44
CA LYS A 321 -2.42 -13.98 -0.55
C LYS A 321 -2.85 -12.54 -0.30
N THR A 322 -2.08 -11.82 0.50
CA THR A 322 -2.23 -10.37 0.65
C THR A 322 -1.78 -9.72 -0.65
N ILE A 323 -2.61 -8.83 -1.19
CA ILE A 323 -2.25 -8.05 -2.39
C ILE A 323 -1.40 -6.86 -1.98
N LEU A 324 -0.22 -6.73 -2.58
CA LEU A 324 0.70 -5.60 -2.35
C LEU A 324 0.53 -4.58 -3.46
N VAL A 325 0.17 -3.34 -3.10
CA VAL A 325 -0.06 -2.25 -4.05
C VAL A 325 1.05 -1.22 -3.87
N TYR A 326 1.84 -0.99 -4.91
CA TYR A 326 2.98 -0.07 -4.88
C TYR A 326 2.74 1.15 -5.75
N ALA A 327 3.20 2.31 -5.28
CA ALA A 327 3.36 3.49 -6.12
C ALA A 327 4.57 3.32 -7.05
N ALA A 328 4.42 3.64 -8.34
CA ALA A 328 5.49 3.46 -9.33
C ALA A 328 6.67 4.45 -9.19
N GLY A 329 6.51 5.54 -8.44
CA GLY A 329 7.51 6.62 -8.31
C GLY A 329 7.16 7.86 -9.15
N ASN A 330 7.84 8.97 -8.87
CA ASN A 330 7.51 10.32 -9.34
C ASN A 330 8.68 11.04 -10.05
N GLU A 331 9.57 10.28 -10.67
CA GLU A 331 10.81 10.74 -11.29
C GLU A 331 10.73 10.88 -12.83
N ALA A 332 9.55 10.63 -13.42
CA ALA A 332 9.31 10.59 -14.87
C ALA A 332 10.18 9.56 -15.63
N GLU A 333 10.52 8.47 -14.96
CA GLU A 333 11.39 7.42 -15.48
C GLU A 333 10.64 6.42 -16.39
N ALA A 334 11.40 5.69 -17.19
CA ALA A 334 10.86 4.68 -18.10
C ALA A 334 10.42 3.38 -17.41
N TRP A 335 10.78 3.21 -16.14
CA TRP A 335 10.51 2.04 -15.31
C TRP A 335 9.93 2.46 -13.96
N SER A 336 9.23 1.54 -13.29
CA SER A 336 8.75 1.81 -11.94
C SER A 336 9.91 1.72 -10.94
N SER A 337 9.69 2.19 -9.72
CA SER A 337 10.62 2.05 -8.60
C SER A 337 10.89 0.58 -8.27
N LEU A 338 12.03 0.32 -7.62
CA LEU A 338 12.53 -1.03 -7.31
C LEU A 338 11.45 -1.97 -6.75
N GLU A 339 10.71 -1.54 -5.73
CA GLU A 339 9.72 -2.38 -5.05
C GLU A 339 8.48 -2.64 -5.92
N ALA A 340 8.09 -1.65 -6.71
CA ALA A 340 6.96 -1.73 -7.62
C ALA A 340 7.25 -2.68 -8.79
N ASP A 341 8.51 -2.76 -9.23
CA ASP A 341 8.97 -3.66 -10.30
C ASP A 341 9.40 -5.06 -9.82
N LEU A 342 9.26 -5.38 -8.52
CA LEU A 342 9.56 -6.74 -8.04
C LEU A 342 8.87 -7.88 -8.82
N PRO A 343 7.64 -7.76 -9.37
CA PRO A 343 7.05 -8.81 -10.22
C PRO A 343 7.83 -9.08 -11.52
N TYR A 344 8.61 -8.13 -12.02
CA TYR A 344 9.51 -8.32 -13.16
C TYR A 344 10.59 -9.35 -12.80
N TYR A 345 11.31 -9.08 -11.71
CA TYR A 345 12.47 -9.87 -11.26
C TYR A 345 12.11 -11.13 -10.47
N LEU A 346 10.97 -11.13 -9.77
CA LEU A 346 10.58 -12.20 -8.84
C LEU A 346 9.28 -12.87 -9.28
N PRO A 347 9.33 -14.02 -9.97
CA PRO A 347 8.14 -14.77 -10.37
C PRO A 347 7.17 -15.07 -9.21
N ALA A 348 7.71 -15.25 -7.99
CA ALA A 348 6.90 -15.48 -6.80
C ALA A 348 5.91 -14.34 -6.53
N ARG A 349 6.25 -13.08 -6.86
CA ARG A 349 5.44 -11.86 -6.64
C ARG A 349 4.31 -11.68 -7.65
N ARG A 350 4.37 -12.35 -8.80
CA ARG A 350 3.39 -12.19 -9.88
C ARG A 350 2.00 -12.63 -9.41
N GLY A 351 0.98 -11.86 -9.82
CA GLY A 351 -0.42 -12.11 -9.46
C GLY A 351 -0.82 -11.74 -8.03
N HIS A 352 0.09 -11.20 -7.21
CA HIS A 352 -0.27 -10.68 -5.88
C HIS A 352 0.48 -9.41 -5.47
N ALA A 353 1.24 -8.80 -6.39
CA ALA A 353 1.81 -7.48 -6.26
C ALA A 353 1.52 -6.69 -7.54
N ILE A 354 1.22 -5.41 -7.39
CA ILE A 354 0.83 -4.51 -8.49
C ILE A 354 1.56 -3.16 -8.36
N SER A 355 2.13 -2.67 -9.47
CA SER A 355 2.66 -1.31 -9.62
C SER A 355 1.56 -0.37 -10.09
N VAL A 356 1.52 0.86 -9.58
CA VAL A 356 0.49 1.85 -9.94
C VAL A 356 1.12 3.14 -10.42
N VAL A 357 0.88 3.45 -11.70
CA VAL A 357 1.26 4.72 -12.33
C VAL A 357 0.13 5.73 -12.24
N ALA A 358 0.49 7.01 -12.26
CA ALA A 358 -0.44 8.12 -12.06
C ALA A 358 -0.89 8.73 -13.38
N THR A 359 -2.19 8.87 -13.56
CA THR A 359 -2.78 9.74 -14.58
C THR A 359 -3.14 11.09 -14.00
N ASN A 360 -3.08 12.13 -14.84
CA ASN A 360 -3.62 13.44 -14.51
C ASN A 360 -5.14 13.40 -14.72
N PRO A 361 -5.97 13.64 -13.67
CA PRO A 361 -7.42 13.55 -13.83
C PRO A 361 -7.99 14.54 -14.84
N ALA A 362 -7.35 15.69 -15.07
CA ALA A 362 -7.86 16.68 -16.02
C ALA A 362 -7.69 16.24 -17.48
N THR A 363 -6.65 15.46 -17.79
CA THR A 363 -6.34 15.04 -19.18
C THR A 363 -6.59 13.56 -19.43
N GLY A 364 -6.65 12.75 -18.38
CA GLY A 364 -6.65 11.28 -18.46
C GLY A 364 -5.29 10.69 -18.87
N LEU A 365 -4.32 11.50 -19.29
CA LEU A 365 -3.01 11.02 -19.72
C LEU A 365 -2.11 10.73 -18.52
N LEU A 366 -1.02 10.00 -18.74
CA LEU A 366 0.04 9.82 -17.74
C LEU A 366 0.46 11.20 -17.18
N ALA A 367 0.50 11.32 -15.86
CA ALA A 367 0.97 12.52 -15.21
C ALA A 367 2.45 12.74 -15.53
N GLN A 368 2.86 14.00 -15.75
CA GLN A 368 4.22 14.33 -16.19
C GLN A 368 5.33 13.84 -15.25
N TYR A 369 5.02 13.68 -13.97
CA TYR A 369 5.94 13.19 -12.95
C TYR A 369 5.94 11.66 -12.85
N SER A 370 4.91 10.97 -13.36
CA SER A 370 4.77 9.54 -13.13
C SER A 370 5.87 8.79 -13.85
N ASN A 371 6.50 7.87 -13.15
CA ASN A 371 7.22 6.78 -13.79
C ASN A 371 6.27 5.95 -14.66
N ARG A 372 6.83 5.23 -15.62
CA ARG A 372 6.12 4.32 -16.51
C ARG A 372 6.14 2.89 -16.00
N CYS A 373 5.27 2.05 -16.55
CA CYS A 373 5.17 0.65 -16.17
C CYS A 373 6.39 -0.18 -16.62
N GLY A 374 7.09 0.24 -17.67
CA GLY A 374 8.22 -0.49 -18.24
C GLY A 374 7.78 -1.74 -19.02
N PRO A 375 8.73 -2.46 -19.64
CA PRO A 375 8.45 -3.71 -20.33
C PRO A 375 8.21 -4.85 -19.35
N LEU A 376 7.61 -5.94 -19.87
CA LEU A 376 7.43 -7.19 -19.14
C LEU A 376 8.66 -8.10 -19.28
N PRO A 377 8.91 -9.00 -18.31
CA PRO A 377 9.95 -10.01 -18.47
C PRO A 377 9.53 -11.02 -19.55
N ASP A 378 10.51 -11.62 -20.24
CA ASP A 378 10.28 -12.55 -21.36
C ASP A 378 9.39 -13.76 -21.00
N ASP A 379 9.40 -14.17 -19.73
CA ASP A 379 8.63 -15.29 -19.21
C ASP A 379 7.26 -14.89 -18.64
N TRP A 380 6.79 -13.66 -18.91
CA TRP A 380 5.49 -13.19 -18.43
C TRP A 380 4.34 -13.98 -19.05
N ASN A 381 3.48 -14.54 -18.20
CA ASN A 381 2.29 -15.28 -18.61
C ASN A 381 1.02 -14.45 -18.39
N ALA A 382 0.59 -13.76 -19.45
CA ALA A 382 -0.64 -12.95 -19.39
C ALA A 382 -1.89 -13.78 -19.06
N GLY A 383 -1.91 -15.04 -19.48
CA GLY A 383 -2.98 -16.00 -19.20
C GLY A 383 -3.01 -16.50 -17.75
N LEU A 384 -2.05 -16.13 -16.89
CA LEU A 384 -2.04 -16.43 -15.46
C LEU A 384 -2.12 -15.17 -14.60
N HIS A 385 -1.42 -14.11 -15.00
CA HIS A 385 -1.22 -12.92 -14.16
C HIS A 385 -1.94 -11.67 -14.66
N GLY A 386 -2.65 -11.77 -15.78
CA GLY A 386 -3.21 -10.63 -16.46
C GLY A 386 -2.17 -9.93 -17.35
N PRO A 387 -2.57 -8.89 -18.09
CA PRO A 387 -1.80 -8.45 -19.25
C PRO A 387 -0.56 -7.64 -18.88
N HIS A 388 -0.50 -7.12 -17.66
CA HIS A 388 0.67 -6.54 -17.03
C HIS A 388 0.52 -6.61 -15.50
N TYR A 389 1.61 -6.52 -14.73
CA TYR A 389 1.57 -6.31 -13.27
C TYR A 389 1.42 -4.84 -12.87
N CYS A 390 1.27 -3.92 -13.83
CA CYS A 390 1.19 -2.49 -13.61
C CYS A 390 -0.17 -1.98 -14.08
N LEU A 391 -0.70 -0.93 -13.47
CA LEU A 391 -2.01 -0.35 -13.80
C LEU A 391 -1.98 1.16 -13.64
N ALA A 392 -2.67 1.87 -14.51
CA ALA A 392 -2.84 3.32 -14.40
C ALA A 392 -4.08 3.69 -13.58
N ALA A 393 -3.93 4.66 -12.69
CA ALA A 393 -5.04 5.22 -11.92
C ALA A 393 -4.86 6.74 -11.68
N PRO A 394 -5.93 7.47 -11.34
CA PRO A 394 -5.85 8.91 -11.06
C PRO A 394 -4.85 9.22 -9.94
N GLY A 395 -3.86 10.07 -10.23
CA GLY A 395 -2.77 10.42 -9.30
C GLY A 395 -3.00 11.70 -8.49
N THR A 396 -4.12 12.39 -8.70
CA THR A 396 -4.53 13.55 -7.89
C THR A 396 -5.77 13.18 -7.11
N VAL A 397 -5.69 13.22 -5.78
CA VAL A 397 -6.80 12.87 -4.87
C VAL A 397 -7.00 13.95 -3.82
N ARG A 398 -8.18 13.97 -3.19
CA ARG A 398 -8.44 14.80 -2.00
C ARG A 398 -8.28 13.98 -0.73
N GLY A 399 -7.35 14.36 0.13
CA GLY A 399 -7.10 13.68 1.40
C GLY A 399 -7.24 14.60 2.60
N LEU A 400 -7.22 14.01 3.79
CA LEU A 400 -7.20 14.76 5.03
C LEU A 400 -5.76 15.13 5.38
N ILE A 401 -5.52 16.42 5.59
CA ILE A 401 -4.24 16.98 6.01
C ILE A 401 -4.34 17.30 7.51
N PRO A 402 -3.62 16.57 8.39
CA PRO A 402 -3.55 16.89 9.82
C PRO A 402 -2.99 18.28 10.07
N ASN A 403 -3.55 18.98 11.07
CA ASN A 403 -3.09 20.30 11.47
C ASN A 403 -2.57 20.28 12.92
N PRO A 404 -1.29 20.61 13.16
CA PRO A 404 -0.73 20.61 14.51
C PRO A 404 -1.39 21.66 15.42
N SER A 405 -1.92 22.76 14.88
CA SER A 405 -2.65 23.78 15.65
C SER A 405 -4.09 23.39 15.97
N SER A 406 -4.59 22.27 15.44
CA SER A 406 -5.93 21.75 15.72
C SER A 406 -5.93 20.21 15.70
N PRO A 407 -5.29 19.56 16.70
CA PRO A 407 -5.20 18.10 16.77
C PRO A 407 -6.58 17.42 16.67
N GLY A 408 -6.65 16.32 15.91
CA GLY A 408 -7.91 15.62 15.61
C GLY A 408 -8.87 16.37 14.69
N ARG A 409 -8.48 17.51 14.11
CA ARG A 409 -9.25 18.28 13.13
C ARG A 409 -8.38 18.69 11.94
N GLY A 410 -8.23 17.78 10.98
CA GLY A 410 -7.59 18.06 9.70
C GLY A 410 -8.48 18.85 8.73
N THR A 411 -7.87 19.38 7.68
CA THR A 411 -8.56 20.00 6.55
C THR A 411 -8.48 19.10 5.33
N VAL A 412 -9.47 19.21 4.43
CA VAL A 412 -9.38 18.51 3.14
C VAL A 412 -8.45 19.30 2.23
N GLY A 413 -7.44 18.64 1.69
CA GLY A 413 -6.53 19.20 0.69
C GLY A 413 -6.24 18.20 -0.42
N GLU A 414 -5.42 18.60 -1.38
CA GLU A 414 -5.05 17.78 -2.55
C GLU A 414 -3.66 17.17 -2.36
N GLY A 415 -3.54 15.90 -2.78
CA GLY A 415 -2.27 15.22 -2.96
C GLY A 415 -2.09 14.84 -4.42
N HIS A 416 -0.86 14.96 -4.94
CA HIS A 416 -0.49 14.61 -6.31
C HIS A 416 0.73 13.68 -6.32
N GLY A 417 0.66 12.57 -7.05
CA GLY A 417 1.71 11.55 -7.05
C GLY A 417 1.18 10.15 -7.35
N THR A 418 2.06 9.24 -7.77
CA THR A 418 1.78 7.80 -7.82
C THR A 418 1.43 7.23 -6.44
N SER A 419 1.96 7.86 -5.38
CA SER A 419 1.59 7.62 -3.97
C SER A 419 0.10 7.84 -3.68
N PHE A 420 -0.62 8.59 -4.51
CA PHE A 420 -2.05 8.81 -4.40
C PHE A 420 -2.87 8.02 -5.43
N ALA A 421 -2.24 7.53 -6.50
CA ALA A 421 -2.86 6.55 -7.40
C ALA A 421 -2.95 5.16 -6.74
N ALA A 422 -1.90 4.73 -6.02
CA ALA A 422 -1.87 3.46 -5.29
C ALA A 422 -3.07 3.26 -4.33
N PRO A 423 -3.44 4.22 -3.45
CA PRO A 423 -4.59 4.04 -2.56
C PRO A 423 -5.93 4.01 -3.29
N VAL A 424 -6.04 4.61 -4.48
CA VAL A 424 -7.23 4.48 -5.33
C VAL A 424 -7.40 3.03 -5.78
N VAL A 425 -6.31 2.39 -6.22
CA VAL A 425 -6.30 0.95 -6.59
C VAL A 425 -6.57 0.07 -5.37
N SER A 426 -5.98 0.39 -4.21
CA SER A 426 -6.24 -0.34 -2.97
C SER A 426 -7.72 -0.30 -2.55
N GLY A 427 -8.36 0.87 -2.62
CA GLY A 427 -9.80 0.98 -2.34
C GLY A 427 -10.66 0.27 -3.40
N ALA A 428 -10.29 0.35 -4.68
CA ALA A 428 -10.96 -0.38 -5.76
C ALA A 428 -10.90 -1.90 -5.56
N LEU A 429 -9.73 -2.44 -5.20
CA LEU A 429 -9.56 -3.85 -4.84
C LEU A 429 -10.45 -4.23 -3.65
N ALA A 430 -10.58 -3.37 -2.64
CA ALA A 430 -11.45 -3.64 -1.51
C ALA A 430 -12.93 -3.74 -1.89
N LEU A 431 -13.41 -2.88 -2.80
CA LEU A 431 -14.77 -3.01 -3.34
C LEU A 431 -14.96 -4.32 -4.11
N MET A 432 -13.98 -4.71 -4.94
CA MET A 432 -14.03 -5.98 -5.68
C MET A 432 -13.96 -7.20 -4.75
N MET A 433 -13.13 -7.17 -3.72
CA MET A 433 -13.02 -8.24 -2.73
C MET A 433 -14.30 -8.39 -1.90
N GLU A 434 -15.00 -7.32 -1.60
CA GLU A 434 -16.34 -7.40 -1.01
C GLU A 434 -17.32 -8.08 -1.97
N HIS A 435 -17.34 -7.66 -3.24
CA HIS A 435 -18.25 -8.18 -4.26
C HIS A 435 -18.07 -9.69 -4.50
N PHE A 436 -16.82 -10.14 -4.64
CA PHE A 436 -16.50 -11.53 -4.94
C PHE A 436 -16.25 -12.41 -3.70
N ARG A 437 -16.53 -11.90 -2.50
CA ARG A 437 -16.29 -12.61 -1.24
C ARG A 437 -16.85 -14.02 -1.26
N GLY A 438 -15.99 -15.00 -0.96
CA GLY A 438 -16.36 -16.41 -0.90
C GLY A 438 -16.52 -17.11 -2.25
N THR A 439 -16.39 -16.39 -3.37
CA THR A 439 -16.52 -16.96 -4.73
C THR A 439 -15.23 -16.89 -5.54
N ARG A 440 -14.34 -15.92 -5.25
CA ARG A 440 -13.04 -15.75 -5.91
C ARG A 440 -11.95 -15.50 -4.89
N GLY A 441 -10.73 -15.89 -5.25
CA GLY A 441 -9.53 -15.65 -4.45
C GLY A 441 -8.89 -14.29 -4.73
N ASN A 442 -8.07 -13.79 -3.81
CA ASN A 442 -7.42 -12.48 -3.95
C ASN A 442 -6.61 -12.32 -5.25
N THR A 443 -5.79 -13.30 -5.65
CA THR A 443 -5.01 -13.22 -6.90
C THR A 443 -5.89 -13.23 -8.15
N GLU A 444 -7.03 -13.95 -8.11
CA GLU A 444 -7.99 -14.00 -9.20
C GLU A 444 -8.76 -12.68 -9.34
N ILE A 445 -9.06 -12.02 -8.21
CA ILE A 445 -9.66 -10.69 -8.17
C ILE A 445 -8.69 -9.64 -8.74
N LEU A 446 -7.41 -9.68 -8.33
CA LEU A 446 -6.38 -8.80 -8.89
C LEU A 446 -6.23 -9.02 -10.40
N ARG A 447 -6.10 -10.28 -10.84
CA ARG A 447 -6.03 -10.60 -12.27
C ARG A 447 -7.25 -10.05 -13.02
N ARG A 448 -8.45 -10.22 -12.46
CA ARG A 448 -9.67 -9.70 -13.08
C ARG A 448 -9.60 -8.18 -13.27
N MET A 449 -9.17 -7.43 -12.26
CA MET A 449 -8.96 -5.98 -12.37
C MET A 449 -8.04 -5.63 -13.54
N LEU A 450 -6.94 -6.37 -13.70
CA LEU A 450 -5.97 -6.17 -14.79
C LEU A 450 -6.53 -6.58 -16.15
N ASP A 451 -7.29 -7.69 -16.23
CA ASP A 451 -7.91 -8.18 -17.46
C ASP A 451 -9.00 -7.22 -17.98
N THR A 452 -9.68 -6.50 -17.08
CA THR A 452 -10.81 -5.61 -17.42
C THR A 452 -10.45 -4.12 -17.45
N ALA A 453 -9.19 -3.76 -17.22
CA ALA A 453 -8.75 -2.37 -17.30
C ALA A 453 -9.02 -1.76 -18.71
N ASP A 454 -9.32 -0.47 -18.76
CA ASP A 454 -9.57 0.23 -20.02
C ASP A 454 -8.28 0.36 -20.82
N ARG A 455 -8.29 -0.20 -22.03
CA ARG A 455 -7.17 -0.18 -22.99
C ARG A 455 -7.49 0.61 -24.25
N ARG A 456 -8.52 1.45 -24.26
CA ARG A 456 -8.84 2.24 -25.44
C ARG A 456 -7.81 3.36 -25.62
N GLY A 457 -7.51 3.69 -26.87
CA GLY A 457 -6.63 4.80 -27.20
C GLY A 457 -5.23 4.63 -26.60
N SER A 458 -4.73 5.67 -25.93
CA SER A 458 -3.38 5.67 -25.35
C SER A 458 -3.18 4.64 -24.24
N TYR A 459 -4.23 4.21 -23.55
CA TYR A 459 -4.13 3.19 -22.51
C TYR A 459 -3.81 1.78 -23.03
N ALA A 460 -3.79 1.58 -24.36
CA ALA A 460 -3.32 0.34 -24.97
C ALA A 460 -1.78 0.16 -24.88
N ASP A 461 -1.04 1.24 -24.63
CA ASP A 461 0.42 1.19 -24.50
C ASP A 461 0.82 0.55 -23.16
N LEU A 462 1.25 -0.72 -23.23
CA LEU A 462 1.61 -1.54 -22.09
C LEU A 462 2.80 -0.96 -21.32
N GLU A 463 3.81 -0.41 -22.00
CA GLU A 463 5.01 0.10 -21.31
C GLU A 463 4.71 1.38 -20.54
N THR A 464 3.72 2.15 -20.99
CA THR A 464 3.32 3.41 -20.33
C THR A 464 2.25 3.20 -19.27
N TYR A 465 1.18 2.44 -19.58
CA TYR A 465 -0.02 2.32 -18.73
C TYR A 465 -0.25 0.89 -18.20
N GLY A 466 0.64 -0.05 -18.50
CA GLY A 466 0.54 -1.42 -18.01
C GLY A 466 -0.70 -2.10 -18.56
N ALA A 467 -1.51 -2.67 -17.66
CA ALA A 467 -2.74 -3.33 -18.03
C ALA A 467 -3.81 -2.37 -18.57
N GLY A 468 -3.63 -1.05 -18.45
CA GLY A 468 -4.57 -0.02 -18.86
C GLY A 468 -4.97 0.89 -17.69
N HIS A 469 -6.01 1.70 -17.89
CA HIS A 469 -6.58 2.51 -16.81
C HIS A 469 -7.57 1.70 -15.97
N LEU A 470 -7.55 1.87 -14.65
CA LEU A 470 -8.49 1.22 -13.73
C LEU A 470 -9.95 1.49 -14.16
N ASP A 471 -10.73 0.41 -14.31
CA ASP A 471 -12.16 0.43 -14.63
C ASP A 471 -12.93 -0.55 -13.71
N LEU A 472 -13.50 -0.03 -12.63
CA LEU A 472 -14.30 -0.82 -11.68
C LEU A 472 -15.61 -1.31 -12.30
N ALA A 473 -16.21 -0.57 -13.23
CA ALA A 473 -17.48 -0.95 -13.83
C ALA A 473 -17.29 -2.21 -14.68
N ALA A 474 -16.24 -2.25 -15.49
CA ALA A 474 -15.85 -3.44 -16.25
C ALA A 474 -15.44 -4.59 -15.31
N ALA A 475 -14.67 -4.30 -14.26
CA ALA A 475 -14.18 -5.31 -13.32
C ALA A 475 -15.30 -5.98 -12.49
N LEU A 476 -16.38 -5.28 -12.19
CA LEU A 476 -17.52 -5.79 -11.42
C LEU A 476 -18.62 -6.39 -12.31
N SER A 477 -18.65 -6.03 -13.59
CA SER A 477 -19.58 -6.63 -14.55
C SER A 477 -19.29 -8.12 -14.76
N PRO A 478 -20.29 -8.98 -15.09
CA PRO A 478 -20.04 -10.36 -15.47
C PRO A 478 -19.05 -10.45 -16.65
N VAL A 479 -18.02 -11.29 -16.54
CA VAL A 479 -17.01 -11.47 -17.59
C VAL A 479 -17.10 -12.91 -18.10
N GLY A 480 -17.33 -13.04 -19.40
CA GLY A 480 -17.50 -14.33 -20.10
C GLY A 480 -18.61 -14.23 -21.14
N ALA A 481 -18.38 -14.76 -22.35
CA ALA A 481 -19.44 -14.90 -23.33
C ALA A 481 -20.46 -15.93 -22.81
N LEU A 482 -21.73 -15.55 -22.76
CA LEU A 482 -22.80 -16.55 -22.73
C LEU A 482 -22.68 -17.34 -24.03
N THR A 483 -22.19 -18.58 -23.96
CA THR A 483 -22.32 -19.48 -25.10
C THR A 483 -23.81 -19.77 -25.28
N ALA A 484 -24.30 -19.74 -26.52
CA ALA A 484 -25.73 -19.91 -26.83
C ALA A 484 -26.37 -21.18 -26.21
N GLY A 485 -25.55 -22.18 -25.86
CA GLY A 485 -26.01 -23.38 -25.16
C GLY A 485 -26.45 -23.17 -23.70
N GLN A 486 -26.00 -22.12 -23.00
CA GLN A 486 -26.42 -21.83 -21.62
C GLN A 486 -27.75 -21.06 -21.55
N LEU A 487 -28.10 -20.31 -22.61
CA LEU A 487 -29.41 -19.67 -22.74
C LEU A 487 -30.54 -20.69 -22.96
N GLN A 488 -30.29 -21.80 -23.67
CA GLN A 488 -31.28 -22.86 -23.84
C GLN A 488 -31.68 -23.54 -22.52
N SER A 489 -30.74 -23.70 -21.58
CA SER A 489 -31.02 -24.29 -20.27
C SER A 489 -31.81 -23.34 -19.34
N ALA A 490 -31.64 -22.03 -19.49
CA ALA A 490 -32.32 -21.03 -18.67
C ALA A 490 -33.75 -20.71 -19.15
N VAL A 491 -34.05 -20.89 -20.43
CA VAL A 491 -35.38 -20.62 -21.02
C VAL A 491 -36.23 -21.91 -21.12
N GLY A 492 -35.64 -23.09 -20.90
CA GLY A 492 -36.29 -24.39 -21.07
C GLY A 492 -37.28 -24.85 -19.98
N SER A 493 -37.66 -24.01 -19.01
CA SER A 493 -38.59 -24.40 -17.92
C SER A 493 -39.75 -23.43 -17.72
N THR A 494 -40.26 -22.85 -18.80
CA THR A 494 -41.59 -22.23 -18.79
C THR A 494 -42.50 -22.98 -19.76
N VAL A 495 -42.84 -24.22 -19.41
CA VAL A 495 -44.00 -24.87 -20.01
C VAL A 495 -45.22 -24.09 -19.52
N LEU A 496 -45.81 -23.29 -20.42
CA LEU A 496 -47.17 -22.79 -20.25
C LEU A 496 -48.09 -24.00 -20.05
N GLN A 497 -48.47 -24.29 -18.81
CA GLN A 497 -49.66 -25.07 -18.53
C GLN A 497 -50.87 -24.19 -18.87
N THR A 498 -51.48 -24.45 -20.02
CA THR A 498 -52.82 -23.95 -20.33
C THR A 498 -53.83 -24.61 -19.37
N PRO A 499 -54.68 -23.84 -18.69
CA PRO A 499 -55.72 -24.44 -17.86
C PRO A 499 -56.81 -25.04 -18.77
N ALA A 500 -57.21 -26.27 -18.44
CA ALA A 500 -58.38 -26.91 -19.03
C ALA A 500 -59.63 -26.07 -18.71
N ALA A 501 -60.30 -25.56 -19.74
CA ALA A 501 -61.58 -24.90 -19.61
C ALA A 501 -62.71 -25.94 -19.57
N PHE A 502 -63.60 -25.77 -18.59
CA PHE A 502 -64.88 -26.44 -18.42
C PHE A 502 -65.79 -26.26 -19.65
N GLY A 503 -66.59 -27.29 -19.94
CA GLY A 503 -67.48 -27.33 -21.10
C GLY A 503 -68.80 -26.57 -20.98
N ALA A 504 -69.50 -26.54 -22.11
CA ALA A 504 -70.95 -26.60 -22.26
C ALA A 504 -71.25 -27.30 -23.59
#